data_AF-A0A3N2RQ89-F1
#
_entry.id   AF-A0A3N2RQ89-F1
#
_cell.length_a   1.000
_cell.length_b   1.000
_cell.length_c   1.000
_cell.angle_alpha   90.00
_cell.angle_beta   90.00
_cell.angle_gamma   90.00
#
_symmetry.space_group_name_H-M   'P 1'
#
loop_
_entity.id
_entity.type
_entity.pdbx_description
1 polymer ?
#
loop_
_entity_poly.entity_id
_entity_poly.type
_entity_poly.pdbx_seq_one_letter_code
_entity_poly.pdbx_strand_id
1 'polypeptide(L)'
;MIDATRIIPLDINTGDVAEAVCQGAHYDADSNVWYVEEGEFTEALGRYAYEMDDCNIVAPYYLVVSAKITCWTCHQPTQVLAVMFTRYLRKNQDGKGWESVKRNCFVFHINELPEAIKKNIKARNYYLDKSKTTGLRYWMNHCEICGERLGDYELFCIADDAFRLMTVEKLLHSQVRKVNKLFVSVAGNPADHRSHEVVRYLCDARFIMNPP
;
A
#
# COMPACT_ATOMS: atom_id res chain seq x y z
N MET A 1 -14.45 7.84 -10.75
CA MET A 1 -14.10 6.63 -11.51
C MET A 1 -13.42 7.11 -12.77
N ILE A 2 -12.22 6.61 -13.03
CA ILE A 2 -11.40 6.96 -14.21
C ILE A 2 -11.53 5.79 -15.17
N ASP A 3 -11.94 6.01 -16.42
CA ASP A 3 -12.22 4.94 -17.40
C ASP A 3 -10.96 4.45 -18.15
N ALA A 4 -9.79 5.01 -17.81
CA ALA A 4 -8.52 4.64 -18.40
C ALA A 4 -8.08 3.22 -18.01
N THR A 5 -7.64 2.43 -18.99
CA THR A 5 -7.07 1.08 -18.73
C THR A 5 -5.71 1.17 -18.04
N ARG A 6 -4.91 2.17 -18.39
CA ARG A 6 -3.57 2.44 -17.84
C ARG A 6 -3.43 3.93 -17.54
N ILE A 7 -2.93 4.23 -16.35
CA ILE A 7 -2.56 5.58 -15.93
C ILE A 7 -1.08 5.58 -15.55
N ILE A 8 -0.43 6.72 -15.73
CA ILE A 8 0.92 6.99 -15.27
C ILE A 8 0.82 7.95 -14.08
N PRO A 9 1.16 7.52 -12.85
CA PRO A 9 1.15 8.39 -11.68
C PRO A 9 2.20 9.49 -11.81
N LEU A 10 1.84 10.71 -11.39
CA LEU A 10 2.71 11.89 -11.48
C LEU A 10 3.01 12.45 -10.08
N ASP A 11 4.29 12.69 -9.76
CA ASP A 11 4.74 13.38 -8.55
C ASP A 11 4.90 14.88 -8.83
N ILE A 12 3.76 15.58 -8.93
CA ILE A 12 3.72 17.03 -9.23
C ILE A 12 3.83 17.84 -7.94
N ASN A 13 4.84 18.70 -7.86
CA ASN A 13 4.99 19.69 -6.79
C ASN A 13 4.13 20.94 -7.06
N THR A 14 3.77 21.68 -6.00
CA THR A 14 2.84 22.82 -6.06
C THR A 14 3.27 23.98 -6.98
N GLY A 15 4.55 24.06 -7.36
CA GLY A 15 5.06 25.11 -8.25
C GLY A 15 4.78 24.88 -9.75
N ASP A 16 4.55 23.63 -10.15
CA ASP A 16 4.56 23.22 -11.56
C ASP A 16 3.17 22.85 -12.09
N VAL A 17 2.13 23.02 -11.26
CA VAL A 17 0.77 22.54 -11.53
C VAL A 17 0.22 23.07 -12.86
N ALA A 18 0.37 24.38 -13.12
CA ALA A 18 -0.17 24.98 -14.34
C ALA A 18 0.51 24.41 -15.60
N GLU A 19 1.83 24.20 -15.55
CA GLU A 19 2.58 23.60 -16.64
C GLU A 19 2.11 22.16 -16.87
N ALA A 20 2.06 21.34 -15.82
CA ALA A 20 1.68 19.94 -15.94
C ALA A 20 0.26 19.76 -16.47
N VAL A 21 -0.71 20.57 -16.01
CA VAL A 21 -2.09 20.57 -16.54
C VAL A 21 -2.12 20.92 -18.02
N CYS A 22 -1.36 21.93 -18.47
CA CYS A 22 -1.25 22.26 -19.89
C CYS A 22 -0.67 21.12 -20.74
N GLN A 23 0.14 20.24 -20.13
CA GLN A 23 0.71 19.07 -20.79
C GLN A 23 -0.17 17.80 -20.72
N GLY A 24 -1.39 17.90 -20.19
CA GLY A 24 -2.35 16.80 -20.11
C GLY A 24 -2.41 16.07 -18.78
N ALA A 25 -1.80 16.60 -17.71
CA ALA A 25 -1.94 16.01 -16.38
C ALA A 25 -3.35 16.20 -15.83
N HIS A 26 -3.90 15.11 -15.29
CA HIS A 26 -5.19 15.05 -14.60
C HIS A 26 -4.99 14.99 -13.09
N TYR A 27 -5.94 15.57 -12.36
CA TYR A 27 -5.98 15.51 -10.89
C TYR A 27 -7.28 14.89 -10.42
N ASP A 28 -7.18 13.78 -9.69
CA ASP A 28 -8.33 13.18 -9.03
C ASP A 28 -8.50 13.77 -7.63
N ALA A 29 -9.55 14.57 -7.44
CA ALA A 29 -9.78 15.32 -6.20
C ALA A 29 -10.17 14.45 -4.99
N ASP A 30 -10.65 13.23 -5.23
CA ASP A 30 -11.05 12.30 -4.17
C ASP A 30 -9.85 11.58 -3.56
N SER A 31 -8.94 11.09 -4.40
CA SER A 31 -7.70 10.43 -4.01
C SER A 31 -6.53 11.39 -3.80
N ASN A 32 -6.62 12.63 -4.29
CA ASN A 32 -5.53 13.61 -4.41
C ASN A 32 -4.33 13.12 -5.25
N VAL A 33 -4.55 12.22 -6.19
CA VAL A 33 -3.49 11.70 -7.06
C VAL A 33 -3.47 12.48 -8.37
N TRP A 34 -2.27 12.89 -8.76
CA TRP A 34 -1.99 13.35 -10.11
C TRP A 34 -1.64 12.16 -11.00
N TYR A 35 -2.20 12.15 -12.21
CA TYR A 35 -1.96 11.09 -13.18
C TYR A 35 -2.08 11.64 -14.60
N VAL A 36 -1.66 10.84 -15.57
CA VAL A 36 -1.99 11.05 -16.99
C VAL A 36 -2.38 9.70 -17.59
N GLU A 37 -3.31 9.70 -18.53
CA GLU A 37 -3.62 8.49 -19.28
C GLU A 37 -2.47 8.15 -20.22
N GLU A 38 -2.16 6.87 -20.40
CA GLU A 38 -1.01 6.44 -21.20
C GLU A 38 -1.04 7.00 -22.64
N GLY A 39 -2.23 7.13 -23.24
CA GLY A 39 -2.42 7.70 -24.58
C GLY A 39 -2.23 9.21 -24.68
N GLU A 40 -2.19 9.92 -23.55
CA GLU A 40 -2.03 11.38 -23.46
C GLU A 40 -0.64 11.77 -22.93
N PHE A 41 0.20 10.78 -22.62
CA PHE A 41 1.52 11.02 -22.07
C PHE A 41 2.42 11.78 -23.05
N THR A 42 3.04 12.85 -22.56
CA THR A 42 4.01 13.66 -23.30
C THR A 42 5.38 13.60 -22.64
N GLU A 43 6.44 13.79 -23.41
CA GLU A 43 7.81 13.84 -22.89
C GLU A 43 7.98 14.94 -21.82
N ALA A 44 7.23 16.03 -21.92
CA ALA A 44 7.22 17.12 -20.95
C ALA A 44 6.78 16.69 -19.55
N LEU A 45 5.90 15.68 -19.45
CA LEU A 45 5.44 15.08 -18.20
C LEU A 45 6.42 14.04 -17.63
N GLY A 46 7.42 13.60 -18.41
CA GLY A 46 8.36 12.55 -18.00
C GLY A 46 9.10 12.84 -16.71
N ARG A 47 9.41 14.11 -16.42
CA ARG A 47 10.07 14.51 -15.15
C ARG A 47 9.21 14.28 -13.90
N TYR A 48 7.88 14.19 -14.06
CA TYR A 48 6.93 13.94 -12.97
C TYR A 48 6.52 12.48 -12.91
N ALA A 49 6.69 11.74 -14.01
CA ALA A 49 6.24 10.37 -14.11
C ALA A 49 6.97 9.47 -13.12
N TYR A 50 6.20 8.64 -12.42
CA TYR A 50 6.76 7.59 -11.60
C TYR A 50 7.22 6.42 -12.49
N GLU A 51 8.51 6.08 -12.43
CA GLU A 51 9.08 4.99 -13.22
C GLU A 51 8.65 3.63 -12.67
N MET A 52 7.57 3.05 -13.23
CA MET A 52 7.15 1.67 -12.97
C MET A 52 6.28 1.13 -14.13
N ASP A 53 6.55 -0.10 -14.56
CA ASP A 53 5.94 -0.69 -15.77
C ASP A 53 4.44 -1.02 -15.63
N ASP A 54 4.01 -1.38 -14.41
CA ASP A 54 2.63 -1.65 -14.06
C ASP A 54 2.37 -1.29 -12.59
N CYS A 55 1.14 -0.88 -12.29
CA CYS A 55 0.69 -0.63 -10.93
C CYS A 55 -0.80 -0.90 -10.81
N ASN A 56 -1.24 -1.27 -9.61
CA ASN A 56 -2.67 -1.42 -9.33
C ASN A 56 -3.12 -0.62 -8.10
N ILE A 57 -2.19 0.06 -7.44
CA ILE A 57 -2.50 0.94 -6.32
C ILE A 57 -1.57 2.16 -6.29
N VAL A 58 -2.19 3.32 -6.07
CA VAL A 58 -1.50 4.61 -6.02
C VAL A 58 -2.07 5.43 -4.87
N ALA A 59 -1.23 5.97 -4.00
CA ALA A 59 -1.66 6.87 -2.92
C ALA A 59 -0.79 8.13 -2.90
N PRO A 60 -1.35 9.33 -2.68
CA PRO A 60 -0.59 10.58 -2.66
C PRO A 60 0.39 10.67 -1.48
N TYR A 61 0.10 9.90 -0.43
CA TYR A 61 0.92 9.71 0.75
C TYR A 61 0.49 8.42 1.43
N TYR A 62 1.30 7.96 2.37
CA TYR A 62 0.99 6.76 3.13
C TYR A 62 1.43 6.89 4.58
N LEU A 63 0.82 6.07 5.42
CA LEU A 63 1.13 5.98 6.84
C LEU A 63 1.86 4.66 7.09
N VAL A 64 3.03 4.74 7.70
CA VAL A 64 3.74 3.58 8.21
C VAL A 64 3.35 3.44 9.68
N VAL A 65 2.60 2.38 9.98
CA VAL A 65 2.12 2.06 11.32
C VAL A 65 3.00 0.96 11.89
N SER A 66 3.63 1.21 13.03
CA SER A 66 4.43 0.21 13.75
C SER A 66 3.76 -0.17 15.06
N ALA A 67 3.65 -1.47 15.31
CA ALA A 67 3.10 -2.02 16.56
C ALA A 67 4.03 -3.09 17.12
N LYS A 68 3.90 -3.41 18.40
CA LYS A 68 4.57 -4.55 19.02
C LYS A 68 3.58 -5.69 19.19
N ILE A 69 4.00 -6.89 18.80
CA ILE A 69 3.26 -8.14 19.03
C ILE A 69 4.16 -9.16 19.71
N THR A 70 3.56 -10.21 20.24
CA THR A 70 4.28 -11.39 20.71
C THR A 70 4.42 -12.38 19.56
N CYS A 71 5.66 -12.79 19.22
CA CYS A 71 5.87 -13.79 18.19
C CYS A 71 5.22 -15.12 18.59
N TRP A 72 4.43 -15.72 17.69
CA TRP A 72 3.76 -17.01 17.92
C TRP A 72 4.72 -18.21 18.00
N THR A 73 5.98 -18.04 17.59
CA THR A 73 6.98 -19.13 17.56
C THR A 73 7.99 -19.04 18.69
N CYS A 74 8.61 -17.88 18.91
CA CYS A 74 9.60 -17.72 19.98
C CYS A 74 9.06 -17.03 21.24
N HIS A 75 7.81 -16.55 21.20
CA HIS A 75 7.13 -15.82 22.28
C HIS A 75 7.84 -14.54 22.75
N GLN A 76 8.83 -14.05 22.01
CA GLN A 76 9.49 -12.79 22.29
C GLN A 76 8.71 -11.62 21.66
N PRO A 77 8.72 -10.44 22.29
CA PRO A 77 8.19 -9.22 21.69
C PRO A 77 8.93 -8.89 20.39
N THR A 78 8.18 -8.56 19.34
CA THR A 78 8.73 -8.16 18.04
C THR A 78 7.92 -7.00 17.48
N GLN A 79 8.61 -6.06 16.84
CA GLN A 79 7.96 -4.99 16.11
C GLN A 79 7.42 -5.52 14.78
N VAL A 80 6.22 -5.08 14.40
CA VAL A 80 5.60 -5.32 13.10
C VAL A 80 5.15 -4.01 12.49
N LEU A 81 5.07 -3.99 11.17
CA LEU A 81 4.77 -2.82 10.37
C LEU A 81 3.59 -3.09 9.45
N ALA A 82 2.78 -2.06 9.24
CA ALA A 82 1.75 -2.03 8.23
C ALA A 82 1.78 -0.69 7.47
N VAL A 83 1.36 -0.73 6.22
CA VAL A 83 1.16 0.47 5.40
C VAL A 83 -0.33 0.75 5.32
N MET A 84 -0.72 1.98 5.61
CA MET A 84 -2.11 2.42 5.58
C MET A 84 -2.29 3.62 4.65
N PHE A 85 -3.37 3.59 3.89
CA PHE A 85 -3.85 4.70 3.08
C PHE A 85 -5.13 5.27 3.69
N THR A 86 -5.37 6.55 3.47
CA THR A 86 -6.65 7.23 3.82
C THR A 86 -7.39 7.70 2.58
N ARG A 87 -6.66 7.84 1.47
CA ARG A 87 -7.15 8.11 0.13
C ARG A 87 -6.16 7.53 -0.88
N TYR A 88 -6.67 6.95 -1.97
CA TYR A 88 -5.85 6.24 -2.97
C TYR A 88 -6.67 5.98 -4.24
N LEU A 89 -5.97 5.72 -5.34
CA LEU A 89 -6.53 5.07 -6.52
C LEU A 89 -6.22 3.59 -6.46
N ARG A 90 -7.20 2.75 -6.83
CA ARG A 90 -6.98 1.33 -7.10
C ARG A 90 -7.49 0.96 -8.47
N LYS A 91 -6.77 0.06 -9.14
CA LYS A 91 -7.23 -0.52 -10.40
C LYS A 91 -8.39 -1.48 -10.12
N ASN A 92 -9.41 -1.44 -10.96
CA ASN A 92 -10.54 -2.35 -10.82
C ASN A 92 -10.12 -3.81 -11.06
N GLN A 93 -10.89 -4.74 -10.49
CA GLN A 93 -10.58 -6.18 -10.57
C GLN A 93 -10.68 -6.77 -11.98
N ASP A 94 -11.49 -6.16 -12.83
CA ASP A 94 -11.60 -6.50 -14.27
C ASP A 94 -10.44 -5.90 -15.10
N GLY A 95 -9.52 -5.19 -14.45
CA GLY A 95 -8.39 -4.52 -15.07
C GLY A 95 -8.76 -3.27 -15.86
N LYS A 96 -10.02 -2.83 -15.82
CA LYS A 96 -10.54 -1.70 -16.59
C LYS A 96 -10.92 -0.56 -15.67
N GLY A 97 -10.23 0.56 -15.82
CA GLY A 97 -10.50 1.76 -15.04
C GLY A 97 -9.95 1.71 -13.63
N TRP A 98 -10.08 2.85 -12.98
CA TRP A 98 -9.59 3.10 -11.63
C TRP A 98 -10.68 3.68 -10.75
N GLU A 99 -10.66 3.25 -9.50
CA GLU A 99 -11.56 3.72 -8.46
C GLU A 99 -10.80 4.62 -7.49
N SER A 100 -11.34 5.82 -7.30
CA SER A 100 -10.92 6.75 -6.26
C SER A 100 -11.56 6.35 -4.94
N VAL A 101 -10.72 6.01 -3.96
CA VAL A 101 -11.17 5.56 -2.65
C VAL A 101 -10.72 6.54 -1.59
N LYS A 102 -11.65 6.98 -0.73
CA LYS A 102 -11.40 7.82 0.45
C LYS A 102 -11.80 7.07 1.71
N ARG A 103 -10.92 6.16 2.15
CA ARG A 103 -11.13 5.30 3.31
C ARG A 103 -9.80 4.91 3.93
N ASN A 104 -9.80 4.74 5.25
CA ASN A 104 -8.67 4.17 5.98
C ASN A 104 -8.57 2.68 5.65
N CYS A 105 -7.54 2.28 4.92
CA CYS A 105 -7.31 0.90 4.51
C CYS A 105 -5.85 0.53 4.72
N PHE A 106 -5.60 -0.62 5.34
CA PHE A 106 -4.29 -1.25 5.29
C PHE A 106 -4.11 -1.95 3.95
N VAL A 107 -2.92 -1.77 3.35
CA VAL A 107 -2.50 -2.56 2.19
C VAL A 107 -1.66 -3.74 2.64
N PHE A 108 -1.92 -4.89 2.06
CA PHE A 108 -1.22 -6.14 2.34
C PHE A 108 -0.98 -6.90 1.04
N HIS A 109 -0.19 -7.96 1.07
CA HIS A 109 0.28 -8.69 -0.11
C HIS A 109 0.98 -7.78 -1.13
N ILE A 110 1.78 -6.81 -0.65
CA ILE A 110 2.55 -5.95 -1.54
C ILE A 110 3.60 -6.79 -2.25
N ASN A 111 3.52 -6.91 -3.57
CA ASN A 111 4.44 -7.73 -4.35
C ASN A 111 5.74 -6.98 -4.66
N GLU A 112 5.60 -5.69 -4.97
CA GLU A 112 6.71 -4.85 -5.41
C GLU A 112 6.75 -3.53 -4.65
N LEU A 113 7.89 -3.20 -4.05
CA LEU A 113 8.13 -1.90 -3.45
C LEU A 113 9.32 -1.25 -4.12
N PRO A 114 9.11 -0.20 -4.92
CA PRO A 114 10.18 0.65 -5.44
C PRO A 114 11.15 1.07 -4.33
N GLU A 115 12.45 1.12 -4.66
CA GLU A 115 13.50 1.45 -3.68
C GLU A 115 13.29 2.81 -3.00
N ALA A 116 12.68 3.78 -3.71
CA ALA A 116 12.29 5.06 -3.14
C ALA A 116 11.29 4.90 -1.98
N ILE A 117 10.31 4.01 -2.11
CA ILE A 117 9.28 3.74 -1.08
C ILE A 117 9.88 2.91 0.06
N LYS A 118 10.66 1.88 -0.27
CA LYS A 118 11.35 1.02 0.71
C LYS A 118 12.25 1.82 1.66
N LYS A 119 13.05 2.74 1.12
CA LYS A 119 13.91 3.65 1.92
C LYS A 119 13.10 4.50 2.90
N ASN A 120 11.86 4.83 2.55
CA ASN A 120 10.97 5.62 3.38
C ASN A 120 10.20 4.79 4.41
N ILE A 121 10.03 3.47 4.22
CA ILE A 121 9.42 2.57 5.22
C ILE A 121 10.40 2.28 6.36
N LYS A 122 11.71 2.14 6.05
CA LYS A 122 12.81 1.94 7.02
C LYS A 122 12.64 0.73 7.95
N ALA A 123 12.33 -0.42 7.39
CA ALA A 123 12.01 -1.61 8.17
C ALA A 123 13.03 -2.73 7.94
N ARG A 124 13.82 -3.04 8.98
CA ARG A 124 14.86 -4.08 8.89
C ARG A 124 14.26 -5.49 8.81
N ASN A 125 13.09 -5.68 9.41
CA ASN A 125 12.39 -6.95 9.50
C ASN A 125 11.13 -7.00 8.62
N TYR A 126 11.06 -6.17 7.58
CA TYR A 126 9.99 -6.19 6.58
C TYR A 126 10.62 -6.31 5.20
N TYR A 127 10.57 -7.52 4.63
CA TYR A 127 11.21 -7.80 3.36
C TYR A 127 10.45 -8.86 2.56
N LEU A 128 10.76 -8.94 1.27
CA LEU A 128 10.13 -9.85 0.33
C LEU A 128 10.45 -11.30 0.68
N ASP A 129 9.43 -12.11 0.96
CA ASP A 129 9.57 -13.54 1.26
C ASP A 129 8.33 -14.32 0.74
N LYS A 130 8.38 -15.65 0.79
CA LYS A 130 7.31 -16.55 0.36
C LYS A 130 6.45 -17.00 1.55
N SER A 131 5.15 -16.74 1.48
CA SER A 131 4.18 -17.18 2.49
C SER A 131 4.12 -18.69 2.56
N LYS A 132 4.09 -19.24 3.79
CA LYS A 132 3.88 -20.67 4.03
C LYS A 132 2.46 -21.11 3.66
N THR A 133 1.47 -20.24 3.91
CA THR A 133 0.04 -20.54 3.81
C THR A 133 -0.46 -20.40 2.37
N THR A 134 -0.14 -19.29 1.71
CA THR A 134 -0.67 -18.99 0.37
C THR A 134 0.32 -19.28 -0.75
N GLY A 135 1.60 -19.49 -0.44
CA GLY A 135 2.67 -19.62 -1.44
C GLY A 135 3.00 -18.31 -2.18
N LEU A 136 2.28 -17.22 -1.90
CA LEU A 136 2.50 -15.92 -2.50
C LEU A 136 3.83 -15.32 -2.03
N ARG A 137 4.48 -14.58 -2.94
CA ARG A 137 5.69 -13.81 -2.62
C ARG A 137 5.32 -12.34 -2.47
N TYR A 138 5.47 -11.82 -1.27
CA TYR A 138 5.13 -10.44 -0.92
C TYR A 138 6.01 -9.93 0.23
N TRP A 139 6.02 -8.62 0.39
CA TRP A 139 6.68 -7.95 1.49
C TRP A 139 5.94 -8.24 2.79
N MET A 140 6.59 -8.98 3.69
CA MET A 140 6.00 -9.42 4.94
C MET A 140 6.91 -9.11 6.12
N ASN A 141 6.33 -9.13 7.31
CA ASN A 141 7.07 -8.94 8.54
C ASN A 141 7.80 -10.24 8.92
N HIS A 142 8.91 -10.09 9.63
CA HIS A 142 9.67 -11.18 10.22
C HIS A 142 9.93 -10.86 11.69
N CYS A 143 9.98 -11.89 12.53
CA CYS A 143 10.33 -11.71 13.93
C CYS A 143 11.76 -11.18 14.05
N GLU A 144 11.94 -10.10 14.80
CA GLU A 144 13.26 -9.49 15.04
C GLU A 144 14.22 -10.41 15.82
N ILE A 145 13.68 -11.45 16.47
CA ILE A 145 14.44 -12.36 17.33
C ILE A 145 14.75 -13.70 16.65
N CYS A 146 13.74 -14.40 16.14
CA CYS A 146 13.91 -15.73 15.54
C CYS A 146 13.86 -15.74 14.01
N GLY A 147 13.53 -14.62 13.37
CA GLY A 147 13.38 -14.53 11.91
C GLY A 147 12.14 -15.24 11.35
N GLU A 148 11.23 -15.73 12.19
CA GLU A 148 10.00 -16.39 11.72
C GLU A 148 9.15 -15.41 10.89
N ARG A 149 8.50 -15.94 9.84
CA ARG A 149 7.62 -15.19 8.95
C ARG A 149 6.33 -14.84 9.68
N LEU A 150 6.01 -13.55 9.69
CA LEU A 150 4.77 -12.99 10.23
C LEU A 150 3.91 -12.55 9.05
N GLY A 151 3.13 -13.50 8.55
CA GLY A 151 2.33 -13.36 7.33
C GLY A 151 1.18 -12.36 7.49
N ASP A 152 0.72 -11.84 6.35
CA ASP A 152 -0.35 -10.84 6.33
C ASP A 152 -1.71 -11.42 6.76
N TYR A 153 -1.92 -12.72 6.60
CA TYR A 153 -3.14 -13.37 7.05
C TYR A 153 -3.30 -13.25 8.58
N GLU A 154 -2.24 -13.54 9.33
CA GLU A 154 -2.18 -13.45 10.79
C GLU A 154 -2.04 -12.02 11.32
N LEU A 155 -1.93 -11.02 10.44
CA LEU A 155 -1.85 -9.61 10.83
C LEU A 155 -3.14 -8.85 10.50
N PHE A 156 -3.78 -9.21 9.40
CA PHE A 156 -4.90 -8.46 8.82
C PHE A 156 -6.19 -9.26 8.66
N CYS A 157 -6.14 -10.59 8.71
CA CYS A 157 -7.26 -11.46 8.36
C CYS A 157 -7.83 -12.29 9.52
N ILE A 158 -7.17 -12.46 10.67
CA ILE A 158 -7.80 -13.11 11.84
C ILE A 158 -8.46 -12.04 12.72
N ALA A 159 -9.63 -12.38 13.28
CA ALA A 159 -10.53 -11.44 13.93
C ALA A 159 -9.90 -10.67 15.09
N ASP A 160 -8.90 -11.24 15.80
CA ASP A 160 -8.28 -10.60 16.98
C ASP A 160 -6.86 -10.06 16.73
N ASP A 161 -6.44 -9.95 15.47
CA ASP A 161 -5.07 -9.60 15.12
C ASP A 161 -4.70 -8.13 15.30
N ALA A 162 -3.40 -7.87 15.24
CA ALA A 162 -2.76 -6.59 15.49
C ALA A 162 -3.34 -5.42 14.68
N PHE A 163 -3.71 -5.64 13.41
CA PHE A 163 -4.18 -4.58 12.51
C PHE A 163 -5.66 -4.67 12.14
N ARG A 164 -6.28 -5.87 12.17
CA ARG A 164 -7.70 -6.03 11.79
C ARG A 164 -8.67 -5.36 12.77
N LEU A 165 -8.43 -5.47 14.07
CA LEU A 165 -9.16 -4.78 15.14
C LEU A 165 -8.23 -3.84 15.90
N MET A 166 -7.62 -2.91 15.16
CA MET A 166 -6.88 -1.84 15.79
C MET A 166 -7.85 -0.89 16.50
N THR A 167 -7.94 -1.00 17.81
CA THR A 167 -8.72 -0.06 18.64
C THR A 167 -8.03 1.31 18.64
N VAL A 168 -8.78 2.37 18.98
CA VAL A 168 -8.19 3.71 19.13
C VAL A 168 -7.03 3.69 20.12
N GLU A 169 -7.16 2.94 21.21
CA GLU A 169 -6.09 2.75 22.20
C GLU A 169 -4.86 2.04 21.61
N LYS A 170 -5.04 0.96 20.84
CA LYS A 170 -3.92 0.29 20.16
C LYS A 170 -3.24 1.23 19.16
N LEU A 171 -4.01 2.07 18.46
CA LEU A 171 -3.45 3.09 17.56
C LEU A 171 -2.65 4.14 18.34
N LEU A 172 -3.13 4.61 19.49
CA LEU A 172 -2.43 5.57 20.35
C LEU A 172 -1.10 5.00 20.90
N HIS A 173 -1.05 3.69 21.15
CA HIS A 173 0.18 3.00 21.55
C HIS A 173 1.07 2.60 20.36
N SER A 174 0.57 2.70 19.14
CA SER A 174 1.33 2.44 17.91
C SER A 174 2.12 3.68 17.50
N GLN A 175 3.24 3.47 16.81
CA GLN A 175 3.96 4.55 16.18
C GLN A 175 3.45 4.73 14.75
N VAL A 176 2.76 5.85 14.49
CA VAL A 176 2.28 6.21 13.16
C VAL A 176 3.17 7.30 12.57
N ARG A 177 3.76 7.04 11.41
CA ARG A 177 4.55 8.02 10.67
C ARG A 177 3.96 8.27 9.29
N LYS A 178 3.61 9.53 9.01
CA LYS A 178 3.20 9.95 7.67
C LYS A 178 4.40 10.13 6.77
N VAL A 179 4.35 9.53 5.59
CA VAL A 179 5.30 9.76 4.51
C VAL A 179 4.60 10.56 3.42
N ASN A 180 4.94 11.85 3.30
CA ASN A 180 4.42 12.74 2.26
C ASN A 180 5.15 12.51 0.92
N LYS A 181 5.04 11.29 0.40
CA LYS A 181 5.58 10.88 -0.91
C LYS A 181 4.57 9.97 -1.58
N LEU A 182 4.52 10.06 -2.91
CA LEU A 182 3.68 9.18 -3.73
C LEU A 182 4.04 7.71 -3.42
N PHE A 183 3.01 6.91 -3.17
CA PHE A 183 3.10 5.47 -3.08
C PHE A 183 2.57 4.89 -4.37
N VAL A 184 3.37 4.08 -5.05
CA VAL A 184 2.99 3.38 -6.28
C VAL A 184 3.49 1.96 -6.14
N SER A 185 2.61 0.98 -6.34
CA SER A 185 2.98 -0.43 -6.18
C SER A 185 2.04 -1.38 -6.93
N VAL A 186 2.45 -2.65 -6.96
CA VAL A 186 1.63 -3.82 -7.28
C VAL A 186 1.37 -4.59 -5.99
N ALA A 187 0.10 -4.86 -5.69
CA ALA A 187 -0.31 -5.67 -4.54
C ALA A 187 -1.35 -6.73 -4.93
N GLY A 188 -1.30 -7.90 -4.30
CA GLY A 188 -2.24 -9.00 -4.57
C GLY A 188 -2.05 -9.70 -5.92
N ASN A 189 -0.91 -9.54 -6.59
CA ASN A 189 -0.58 -10.31 -7.78
C ASN A 189 -0.02 -11.70 -7.39
N PRO A 190 -0.55 -12.82 -7.90
CA PRO A 190 0.02 -14.13 -7.64
C PRO A 190 1.44 -14.28 -8.21
N ALA A 191 2.34 -14.92 -7.44
CA ALA A 191 3.74 -15.08 -7.81
C ALA A 191 3.96 -16.08 -8.98
N ASP A 192 3.02 -17.00 -9.17
CA ASP A 192 2.96 -17.92 -10.30
C ASP A 192 1.66 -17.65 -11.06
N HIS A 193 1.65 -17.74 -12.40
CA HIS A 193 0.48 -17.59 -13.29
C HIS A 193 -0.61 -18.67 -13.08
N ARG A 194 -0.84 -19.10 -11.84
CA ARG A 194 -1.78 -20.12 -11.42
C ARG A 194 -2.54 -19.65 -10.19
N SER A 195 -3.45 -18.71 -10.39
CA SER A 195 -4.84 -18.81 -9.91
C SER A 195 -5.61 -17.60 -10.43
N HIS A 196 -6.78 -17.85 -11.00
CA HIS A 196 -7.76 -16.81 -11.34
C HIS A 196 -8.47 -16.25 -10.09
N GLU A 197 -7.90 -16.45 -8.90
CA GLU A 197 -8.52 -16.03 -7.65
C GLU A 197 -8.09 -14.60 -7.32
N VAL A 198 -9.08 -13.74 -7.13
CA VAL A 198 -8.88 -12.37 -6.67
C VAL A 198 -8.27 -12.41 -5.28
N VAL A 199 -6.96 -12.15 -5.20
CA VAL A 199 -6.28 -11.99 -3.91
C VAL A 199 -6.66 -10.62 -3.36
N ARG A 200 -7.32 -10.60 -2.20
CA ARG A 200 -7.52 -9.34 -1.47
C ARG A 200 -6.16 -8.80 -1.04
N TYR A 201 -6.00 -7.48 -1.14
CA TYR A 201 -4.78 -6.75 -0.76
C TYR A 201 -5.10 -5.44 -0.01
N LEU A 202 -6.37 -5.22 0.34
CA LEU A 202 -6.87 -4.08 1.09
C LEU A 202 -7.79 -4.54 2.21
N CYS A 203 -7.55 -4.06 3.43
CA CYS A 203 -8.37 -4.33 4.61
C CYS A 203 -8.81 -2.99 5.21
N ASP A 204 -10.12 -2.79 5.39
CA ASP A 204 -10.65 -1.59 6.02
C ASP A 204 -10.16 -1.49 7.46
N ALA A 205 -9.50 -0.38 7.80
CA ALA A 205 -9.08 -0.09 9.16
C ALA A 205 -10.31 0.39 9.95
N ARG A 206 -10.92 -0.51 10.72
CA ARG A 206 -12.04 -0.20 11.62
C ARG A 206 -11.51 0.15 12.99
N PHE A 207 -11.41 1.45 13.28
CA PHE A 207 -11.09 1.93 14.61
C PHE A 207 -12.32 1.85 15.51
N ILE A 208 -12.31 0.90 16.44
CA ILE A 208 -13.35 0.73 17.44
C ILE A 208 -12.86 1.26 18.80
N MET A 209 -13.79 1.82 19.57
CA MET A 209 -13.56 2.09 20.99
C MET A 209 -13.61 0.75 21.73
N ASN A 210 -12.69 0.53 22.67
CA ASN A 210 -12.86 -0.59 23.59
C ASN A 210 -14.15 -0.39 24.39
N PRO A 211 -14.93 -1.45 24.64
CA PRO A 211 -16.01 -1.36 25.61
C PRO A 211 -15.42 -0.92 26.97
N PRO A 212 -16.17 -0.09 27.73
CA PRO A 212 -15.73 0.42 29.03
C PRO A 212 -15.47 -0.67 30.06
#